data_AF-A0A522DPJ7-F1
#
_entry.id   AF-A0A522DPJ7-F1
#
_cell.length_a   1.000
_cell.length_b   1.000
_cell.length_c   1.000
_cell.angle_alpha   90.00
_cell.angle_beta   90.00
_cell.angle_gamma   90.00
#
_symmetry.space_group_name_H-M   'P 1'
#
loop_
_entity.id
_entity.type
_entity.pdbx_description
1 polymer ?
#
loop_
_entity_poly.entity_id
_entity_poly.type
_entity_poly.pdbx_seq_one_letter_code
_entity_poly.pdbx_strand_id
1 'polypeptide(L)'
;MMWRETDKADPRCRRLADRHYSRQRPGHPFWTRPGFNFVLYAEGVSGAAVFCWFRPRWEVGQQRFDRLQAIECTIFRNETELRSSDLIVEALAAVQTWDHAIDTELRDGFITGINSRATAGRRSKRALPGLCFREAGFVEFPHQARAADVWLRAERLPDACRPVREPRGQLSLIEAAR
;
A
#
# COMPACT_ATOMS: atom_id res chain seq x y z
N MET A 1 -0.27 2.52 -16.50
CA MET A 1 -0.93 2.91 -15.23
C MET A 1 -2.31 2.29 -15.19
N MET A 2 -2.49 1.26 -14.36
CA MET A 2 -3.76 0.58 -14.09
C MET A 2 -4.46 1.10 -12.83
N TRP A 3 -3.72 1.81 -11.99
CA TRP A 3 -4.25 2.32 -10.73
C TRP A 3 -5.25 3.46 -10.91
N ARG A 4 -6.32 3.35 -10.12
CA ARG A 4 -7.28 4.41 -9.83
C ARG A 4 -7.09 4.86 -8.38
N GLU A 5 -6.89 6.15 -8.16
CA GLU A 5 -6.87 6.74 -6.81
C GLU A 5 -8.29 6.75 -6.26
N THR A 6 -8.45 6.22 -5.05
CA THR A 6 -9.70 6.21 -4.28
C THR A 6 -9.39 6.52 -2.81
N ASP A 7 -10.31 6.24 -1.90
CA ASP A 7 -10.15 6.52 -0.48
C ASP A 7 -10.33 5.29 0.42
N LYS A 8 -9.96 5.46 1.69
CA LYS A 8 -9.95 4.40 2.72
C LYS A 8 -11.35 3.93 3.16
N ALA A 9 -12.43 4.56 2.68
CA ALA A 9 -13.81 4.13 2.87
C ALA A 9 -14.33 3.29 1.70
N ASP A 10 -13.58 3.17 0.60
CA ASP A 10 -14.02 2.43 -0.59
C ASP A 10 -14.32 0.95 -0.25
N PRO A 11 -15.58 0.50 -0.38
CA PRO A 11 -15.97 -0.86 -0.02
C PRO A 11 -15.30 -1.92 -0.91
N ARG A 12 -14.89 -1.58 -2.14
CA ARG A 12 -14.13 -2.49 -3.03
C ARG A 12 -12.75 -2.79 -2.43
N CYS A 13 -12.05 -1.75 -2.00
CA CYS A 13 -10.76 -1.88 -1.34
C CYS A 13 -10.89 -2.59 0.02
N ARG A 14 -11.94 -2.28 0.80
CA ARG A 14 -12.20 -2.96 2.07
C ARG A 14 -12.34 -4.47 1.91
N ARG A 15 -13.08 -4.94 0.90
CA ARG A 15 -13.23 -6.38 0.63
C ARG A 15 -11.88 -7.06 0.41
N LEU A 16 -10.98 -6.44 -0.37
CA LEU A 16 -9.62 -6.94 -0.57
C LEU A 16 -8.80 -6.89 0.71
N ALA A 17 -8.89 -5.78 1.46
CA ALA A 17 -8.16 -5.57 2.69
C ALA A 17 -8.55 -6.56 3.79
N ASP A 18 -9.84 -6.91 3.89
CA ASP A 18 -10.35 -7.86 4.86
C ASP A 18 -9.78 -9.28 4.68
N ARG A 19 -9.23 -9.60 3.49
CA ARG A 19 -8.52 -10.86 3.21
C ARG A 19 -7.00 -10.77 3.35
N HIS A 20 -6.45 -9.61 3.71
CA HIS A 20 -5.01 -9.40 3.85
C HIS A 20 -4.53 -9.76 5.26
N TYR A 21 -3.34 -10.37 5.38
CA TYR A 21 -2.85 -10.90 6.67
C TYR A 21 -2.59 -9.81 7.72
N SER A 22 -2.37 -8.57 7.30
CA SER A 22 -2.15 -7.44 8.22
C SER A 22 -3.45 -6.85 8.77
N ARG A 23 -4.62 -7.31 8.32
CA ARG A 23 -5.91 -6.78 8.75
C ARG A 23 -6.21 -7.19 10.19
N GLN A 24 -6.40 -6.20 11.06
CA GLN A 24 -6.73 -6.43 12.47
C GLN A 24 -8.23 -6.51 12.76
N ARG A 25 -9.06 -5.77 12.00
CA ARG A 25 -10.52 -5.68 12.22
C ARG A 25 -11.29 -5.82 10.90
N PRO A 26 -11.48 -7.05 10.38
CA PRO A 26 -12.28 -7.26 9.18
C PRO A 26 -13.68 -6.64 9.30
N GLY A 27 -14.21 -6.08 8.21
CA GLY A 27 -15.55 -5.47 8.17
C GLY A 27 -15.60 -3.98 8.55
N HIS A 28 -14.61 -3.46 9.30
CA HIS A 28 -14.61 -2.04 9.69
C HIS A 28 -14.52 -1.12 8.44
N PRO A 29 -15.37 -0.08 8.29
CA PRO A 29 -15.48 0.72 7.07
C PRO A 29 -14.16 1.36 6.63
N PHE A 30 -13.43 1.93 7.59
CA PHE A 30 -12.08 2.42 7.35
C PHE A 30 -11.07 1.31 7.60
N TRP A 31 -10.35 0.92 6.55
CA TRP A 31 -9.50 -0.26 6.61
C TRP A 31 -8.00 0.04 6.69
N THR A 32 -7.63 1.31 6.63
CA THR A 32 -6.26 1.80 6.82
C THR A 32 -6.04 2.37 8.22
N ARG A 33 -4.78 2.63 8.57
CA ARG A 33 -4.40 3.24 9.84
C ARG A 33 -4.62 4.77 9.87
N PRO A 34 -4.75 5.40 11.06
CA PRO A 34 -4.90 6.85 11.18
C PRO A 34 -3.68 7.61 10.66
N GLY A 35 -3.91 8.60 9.79
CA GLY A 35 -2.89 9.45 9.16
C GLY A 35 -3.28 9.78 7.72
N PHE A 36 -2.29 10.11 6.88
CA PHE A 36 -2.49 10.26 5.44
C PHE A 36 -2.35 8.91 4.75
N ASN A 37 -3.30 8.63 3.85
CA ASN A 37 -3.35 7.38 3.11
C ASN A 37 -3.57 7.71 1.64
N PHE A 38 -2.74 7.12 0.77
CA PHE A 38 -2.91 7.17 -0.67
C PHE A 38 -3.35 5.79 -1.12
N VAL A 39 -4.64 5.67 -1.41
CA VAL A 39 -5.28 4.39 -1.70
C VAL A 39 -5.40 4.25 -3.21
N LEU A 40 -4.88 3.14 -3.72
CA LEU A 40 -4.95 2.78 -5.12
C LEU A 40 -5.76 1.49 -5.27
N TYR A 41 -6.65 1.49 -6.25
CA TYR A 41 -7.47 0.37 -6.65
C TYR A 41 -7.23 0.08 -8.12
N ALA A 42 -7.08 -1.20 -8.48
CA ALA A 42 -7.01 -1.62 -9.87
C ALA A 42 -7.99 -2.78 -10.08
N GLU A 43 -8.59 -2.81 -11.26
CA GLU A 43 -9.48 -3.87 -11.70
C GLU A 43 -8.83 -4.56 -12.90
N GLY A 44 -8.70 -5.87 -12.80
CA GLY A 44 -8.30 -6.73 -13.91
C GLY A 44 -9.52 -7.44 -14.51
N VAL A 45 -9.27 -8.30 -15.49
CA VAL A 45 -10.31 -9.14 -16.11
C VAL A 45 -10.93 -10.11 -15.10
N SER A 46 -10.12 -10.63 -14.18
CA SER A 46 -10.51 -11.75 -13.31
C SER A 46 -10.58 -11.40 -11.82
N GLY A 47 -10.25 -10.16 -11.44
CA GLY A 47 -10.15 -9.79 -10.05
C GLY A 47 -9.73 -8.34 -9.85
N ALA A 48 -9.25 -8.02 -8.65
CA ALA A 48 -8.88 -6.66 -8.30
C ALA A 48 -7.63 -6.62 -7.42
N ALA A 49 -6.97 -5.46 -7.42
CA ALA A 49 -5.82 -5.18 -6.58
C ALA A 49 -6.06 -3.93 -5.73
N VAL A 50 -5.44 -3.92 -4.55
CA VAL A 50 -5.40 -2.74 -3.67
C VAL A 50 -3.98 -2.50 -3.21
N PHE A 51 -3.59 -1.23 -3.18
CA PHE A 51 -2.33 -0.75 -2.66
C PHE A 51 -2.60 0.46 -1.76
N CYS A 52 -1.93 0.57 -0.62
CA CYS A 52 -1.99 1.78 0.21
C CYS A 52 -0.60 2.25 0.64
N TRP A 53 -0.24 3.45 0.19
CA TRP A 53 0.84 4.20 0.82
C TRP A 53 0.31 4.93 2.06
N PHE A 54 1.14 5.03 3.08
CA PHE A 54 0.82 5.66 4.35
C PHE A 54 1.98 6.52 4.84
N ARG A 55 1.64 7.68 5.40
CA ARG A 55 2.51 8.41 6.32
C ARG A 55 1.71 9.01 7.48
N PRO A 56 2.32 9.24 8.65
CA PRO A 56 1.69 10.01 9.71
C PRO A 56 1.57 11.49 9.31
N ARG A 57 0.69 12.22 10.01
CA ARG A 57 0.56 13.67 9.91
C ARG A 57 1.63 14.36 10.75
N TRP A 58 2.87 14.43 10.23
CA TRP A 58 3.99 15.04 10.93
C TRP A 58 3.73 16.51 11.32
N GLU A 59 2.94 17.22 10.53
CA GLU A 59 2.56 18.62 10.70
C GLU A 59 1.80 18.87 12.01
N VAL A 60 1.16 17.84 12.55
CA VAL A 60 0.44 17.89 13.84
C VAL A 60 1.10 17.01 14.89
N GLY A 61 2.39 16.72 14.73
CA GLY A 61 3.20 15.96 15.69
C GLY A 61 2.96 14.44 15.68
N GLN A 62 2.19 13.89 14.73
CA GLN A 62 2.02 12.45 14.62
C GLN A 62 3.32 11.80 14.13
N GLN A 63 3.73 10.70 14.74
CA GLN A 63 4.94 9.95 14.34
C GLN A 63 4.65 8.46 14.20
N ARG A 64 5.50 7.76 13.44
CA ARG A 64 5.57 6.29 13.49
C ARG A 64 6.19 5.86 14.82
N PHE A 65 5.79 4.70 15.34
CA PHE A 65 6.38 4.14 16.56
C PHE A 65 7.87 3.86 16.42
N ASP A 66 8.33 3.51 15.22
CA ASP A 66 9.73 3.25 14.88
C ASP A 66 10.53 4.53 14.55
N ARG A 67 9.88 5.70 14.59
CA ARG A 67 10.45 7.03 14.28
C ARG A 67 11.02 7.20 12.87
N LEU A 68 10.77 6.25 11.95
CA LEU A 68 11.20 6.39 10.57
C LEU A 68 10.49 7.59 9.90
N GLN A 69 11.21 8.29 9.04
CA GLN A 69 10.69 9.31 8.13
C GLN A 69 10.53 8.68 6.74
N ALA A 70 9.53 7.82 6.63
CA ALA A 70 9.24 7.04 5.43
C ALA A 70 7.76 7.10 5.05
N ILE A 71 7.50 6.90 3.75
CA ILE A 71 6.18 6.52 3.24
C ILE A 71 6.16 4.98 3.14
N GLU A 72 5.22 4.37 3.85
CA GLU A 72 5.13 2.91 3.96
C GLU A 72 4.01 2.36 3.09
N CYS A 73 4.30 1.32 2.31
CA CYS A 73 3.27 0.44 1.78
C CYS A 73 2.75 -0.44 2.92
N THR A 74 1.57 -0.09 3.44
CA THR A 74 0.96 -0.78 4.59
C THR A 74 0.13 -2.01 4.20
N ILE A 75 -0.23 -2.09 2.92
CA ILE A 75 -0.98 -3.18 2.34
C ILE A 75 -0.80 -3.19 0.82
N PHE A 76 -0.54 -4.38 0.30
CA PHE A 76 -0.63 -4.68 -1.11
C PHE A 76 -1.26 -6.05 -1.26
N ARG A 77 -2.37 -6.11 -1.99
CA ARG A 77 -3.02 -7.36 -2.33
C ARG A 77 -3.41 -7.32 -3.79
N ASN A 78 -2.89 -8.27 -4.55
CA ASN A 78 -3.23 -8.47 -5.94
C ASN A 78 -4.00 -9.79 -6.08
N GLU A 79 -5.26 -9.72 -6.51
CA GLU A 79 -6.06 -10.86 -6.94
C GLU A 79 -6.40 -10.79 -8.44
N THR A 80 -5.72 -9.92 -9.19
CA THR A 80 -5.80 -9.84 -10.65
C THR A 80 -4.83 -10.81 -11.32
N GLU A 81 -4.97 -10.96 -12.63
CA GLU A 81 -3.99 -11.58 -13.52
C GLU A 81 -2.74 -10.72 -13.80
N LEU A 82 -2.73 -9.45 -13.40
CA LEU A 82 -1.62 -8.53 -13.65
C LEU A 82 -0.40 -8.90 -12.81
N ARG A 83 0.79 -8.64 -13.36
CA ARG A 83 2.05 -8.89 -12.66
C ARG A 83 2.20 -7.95 -11.47
N SER A 84 2.41 -8.54 -10.29
CA SER A 84 2.52 -7.79 -9.03
C SER A 84 3.68 -6.79 -9.02
N SER A 85 4.84 -7.12 -9.59
CA SER A 85 5.99 -6.21 -9.69
C SER A 85 5.66 -4.97 -10.51
N ASP A 86 4.99 -5.14 -11.65
CA ASP A 86 4.59 -4.02 -12.52
C ASP A 86 3.62 -3.08 -11.79
N LEU A 87 2.63 -3.64 -11.07
CA LEU A 87 1.71 -2.87 -10.24
C LEU A 87 2.44 -2.10 -9.11
N ILE A 88 3.48 -2.66 -8.50
CA ILE A 88 4.29 -1.97 -7.49
C ILE A 88 5.09 -0.82 -8.10
N VAL A 89 5.68 -1.01 -9.28
CA VAL A 89 6.36 0.07 -10.02
C VAL A 89 5.38 1.20 -10.34
N GLU A 90 4.19 0.89 -10.82
CA GLU A 90 3.15 1.91 -11.06
C GLU A 90 2.72 2.61 -9.77
N ALA A 91 2.69 1.92 -8.63
CA ALA A 91 2.37 2.54 -7.34
C ALA A 91 3.49 3.50 -6.87
N LEU A 92 4.76 3.22 -7.16
CA LEU A 92 5.89 4.13 -6.95
C LEU A 92 5.84 5.34 -7.90
N ALA A 93 5.39 5.16 -9.15
CA ALA A 93 5.16 6.27 -10.07
C ALA A 93 4.01 7.17 -9.58
N ALA A 94 2.94 6.57 -9.07
CA ALA A 94 1.76 7.27 -8.59
C ALA A 94 2.03 8.12 -7.35
N VAL A 95 2.80 7.61 -6.37
CA VAL A 95 3.00 8.29 -5.09
C VAL A 95 3.77 9.61 -5.22
N GLN A 96 4.56 9.78 -6.27
CA GLN A 96 5.24 11.05 -6.57
C GLN A 96 4.26 12.17 -6.95
N THR A 97 3.03 11.80 -7.35
CA THR A 97 1.96 12.77 -7.67
C THR A 97 1.03 13.05 -6.49
N TRP A 98 1.30 12.44 -5.34
CA TRP A 98 0.51 12.60 -4.13
C TRP A 98 0.97 13.83 -3.36
N ASP A 99 0.06 14.78 -3.12
CA ASP A 99 0.37 16.05 -2.45
C ASP A 99 1.06 15.85 -1.09
N HIS A 100 0.74 14.77 -0.37
CA HIS A 100 1.34 14.47 0.92
C HIS A 100 2.73 13.81 0.84
N ALA A 101 3.26 13.54 -0.36
CA ALA A 101 4.61 13.02 -0.57
C ALA A 101 5.62 14.09 -1.02
N ILE A 102 5.16 15.13 -1.73
CA ILE A 102 6.03 16.11 -2.42
C ILE A 102 6.80 16.99 -1.42
N ASP A 103 6.17 17.42 -0.34
CA ASP A 103 6.76 18.38 0.60
C ASP A 103 7.47 17.72 1.80
N THR A 104 7.94 16.48 1.63
CA THR A 104 8.50 15.69 2.73
C THR A 104 9.96 15.32 2.53
N GLU A 105 10.79 15.60 3.53
CA GLU A 105 12.11 14.98 3.67
C GLU A 105 11.99 13.50 4.09
N LEU A 106 11.99 12.60 3.12
CA LEU A 106 11.89 11.15 3.34
C LEU A 106 13.27 10.52 3.58
N ARG A 107 13.87 10.76 4.76
CA ARG A 107 15.19 10.20 5.10
C ARG A 107 15.28 8.68 4.95
N ASP A 108 14.17 7.99 5.20
CA ASP A 108 14.09 6.53 5.13
C ASP A 108 13.42 6.04 3.83
N GLY A 109 12.98 6.95 2.97
CA GLY A 109 12.44 6.67 1.64
C GLY A 109 11.07 5.99 1.63
N PHE A 110 10.83 5.15 0.61
CA PHE A 110 9.62 4.36 0.45
C PHE A 110 9.88 2.94 0.91
N ILE A 111 9.14 2.47 1.90
CA ILE A 111 9.42 1.19 2.58
C ILE A 111 8.22 0.25 2.57
N THR A 112 8.48 -1.03 2.82
CA THR A 112 7.44 -2.00 3.16
C THR A 112 7.99 -3.07 4.11
N GLY A 113 7.13 -3.55 5.01
CA GLY A 113 7.41 -4.68 5.89
C GLY A 113 6.64 -5.92 5.45
N ILE A 114 7.33 -7.05 5.33
CA ILE A 114 6.78 -8.34 4.95
C ILE A 114 6.88 -9.30 6.14
N ASN A 115 5.78 -9.99 6.43
CA ASN A 115 5.75 -11.11 7.36
C ASN A 115 5.99 -12.42 6.58
N SER A 116 7.22 -12.94 6.62
CA SER A 116 7.66 -14.06 5.79
C SER A 116 6.91 -15.37 6.04
N ARG A 117 6.38 -15.52 7.26
CA ARG A 117 5.53 -16.65 7.68
C ARG A 117 4.13 -16.51 7.13
N ALA A 118 3.52 -15.32 7.22
CA ALA A 118 2.17 -15.07 6.71
C ALA A 118 2.09 -15.23 5.18
N THR A 119 3.18 -14.92 4.46
CA THR A 119 3.24 -15.08 3.00
C THR A 119 3.78 -16.44 2.55
N ALA A 120 4.20 -17.32 3.47
CA ALA A 120 4.86 -18.59 3.15
C ALA A 120 4.00 -19.51 2.27
N GLY A 121 2.70 -19.61 2.56
CA GLY A 121 1.79 -20.49 1.81
C GLY A 121 1.48 -20.03 0.38
N ARG A 122 1.78 -18.77 0.03
CA ARG A 122 1.53 -18.19 -1.30
C ARG A 122 2.81 -18.01 -2.12
N ARG A 123 3.97 -18.35 -1.57
CA ARG A 123 5.27 -18.28 -2.27
C ARG A 123 5.80 -19.67 -2.54
N SER A 124 6.56 -19.81 -3.62
CA SER A 124 7.40 -20.98 -3.83
C SER A 124 8.41 -21.11 -2.70
N LYS A 125 8.79 -22.35 -2.32
CA LYS A 125 9.83 -22.62 -1.32
C LYS A 125 11.18 -21.99 -1.66
N ARG A 126 11.45 -21.78 -2.97
CA ARG A 126 12.67 -21.15 -3.49
C ARG A 126 12.60 -19.62 -3.54
N ALA A 127 11.40 -19.04 -3.42
CA ALA A 127 11.22 -17.59 -3.53
C ALA A 127 11.52 -16.91 -2.19
N LEU A 128 12.28 -15.82 -2.25
CA LEU A 128 12.48 -14.92 -1.11
C LEU A 128 11.15 -14.23 -0.73
N PRO A 129 10.91 -13.95 0.56
CA PRO A 129 9.84 -13.06 0.97
C PRO A 129 9.94 -11.70 0.27
N GLY A 130 8.81 -11.19 -0.21
CA GLY A 130 8.77 -9.91 -0.94
C GLY A 130 9.33 -9.94 -2.35
N LEU A 131 9.44 -11.11 -2.99
CA LEU A 131 10.00 -11.23 -4.35
C LEU A 131 9.42 -10.21 -5.33
N CYS A 132 8.11 -9.95 -5.32
CA CYS A 132 7.49 -8.93 -6.19
C CYS A 132 8.00 -7.51 -5.93
N PHE A 133 8.26 -7.13 -4.67
CA PHE A 133 8.87 -5.84 -4.34
C PHE A 133 10.33 -5.79 -4.79
N ARG A 134 11.07 -6.88 -4.61
CA ARG A 134 12.47 -6.98 -5.07
C ARG A 134 12.57 -6.83 -6.59
N GLU A 135 11.68 -7.49 -7.32
CA GLU A 135 11.56 -7.33 -8.79
C GLU A 135 11.15 -5.91 -9.20
N ALA A 136 10.42 -5.19 -8.34
CA ALA A 136 10.06 -3.79 -8.54
C ALA A 136 11.18 -2.80 -8.12
N GLY A 137 12.39 -3.29 -7.82
CA GLY A 137 13.54 -2.45 -7.47
C GLY A 137 13.67 -2.11 -5.99
N PHE A 138 13.02 -2.88 -5.10
CA PHE A 138 13.24 -2.75 -3.67
C PHE A 138 14.45 -3.57 -3.22
N VAL A 139 15.26 -2.97 -2.37
CA VAL A 139 16.43 -3.60 -1.74
C VAL A 139 16.19 -3.81 -0.25
N GLU A 140 17.05 -4.58 0.41
CA GLU A 140 16.94 -4.80 1.85
C GLU A 140 17.10 -3.48 2.62
N PHE A 141 16.24 -3.31 3.62
CA PHE A 141 16.26 -2.17 4.53
C PHE A 141 16.52 -2.69 5.94
N PRO A 142 17.71 -2.43 6.52
CA PRO A 142 18.04 -2.87 7.87
C PRO A 142 17.12 -2.23 8.92
N HIS A 143 16.01 -2.91 9.21
CA HIS A 143 15.03 -2.46 10.19
C HIS A 143 14.38 -3.67 10.86
N GLN A 144 13.98 -3.51 12.12
CA GLN A 144 13.34 -4.55 12.91
C GLN A 144 12.09 -3.99 13.57
N ALA A 145 10.96 -4.66 13.35
CA ALA A 145 9.70 -4.33 13.98
C ALA A 145 8.86 -5.59 14.18
N ARG A 146 7.98 -5.59 15.18
CA ARG A 146 7.17 -6.79 15.51
C ARG A 146 6.22 -7.23 14.39
N ALA A 147 5.80 -6.31 13.52
CA ALA A 147 4.80 -6.59 12.49
C ALA A 147 5.35 -7.33 11.26
N ALA A 148 6.66 -7.26 11.02
CA ALA A 148 7.32 -7.81 9.84
C ALA A 148 8.80 -8.12 10.12
N ASP A 149 9.27 -9.26 9.60
CA ASP A 149 10.64 -9.75 9.77
C ASP A 149 11.54 -9.46 8.55
N VAL A 150 10.96 -9.10 7.41
CA VAL A 150 11.70 -8.64 6.23
C VAL A 150 11.27 -7.22 5.88
N TRP A 151 12.22 -6.31 5.85
CA TRP A 151 11.99 -4.91 5.50
C TRP A 151 12.71 -4.57 4.20
N LEU A 152 12.01 -3.90 3.30
CA LEU A 152 12.53 -3.50 2.01
C LEU A 152 12.30 -2.00 1.78
N ARG A 153 13.21 -1.37 1.04
CA ARG A 153 13.15 0.04 0.64
C ARG A 153 13.33 0.17 -0.87
N ALA A 154 12.53 1.02 -1.51
CA ALA A 154 12.72 1.34 -2.92
C ALA A 154 14.07 2.05 -3.12
N GLU A 155 14.90 1.54 -4.01
CA GLU A 155 16.21 2.14 -4.31
C GLU A 155 16.07 3.33 -5.26
N ARG A 156 15.12 3.25 -6.19
CA ARG A 156 14.84 4.27 -7.21
C ARG A 156 13.34 4.43 -7.41
N LEU A 157 12.95 5.63 -7.78
CA LEU A 157 11.58 5.92 -8.22
C LEU A 157 11.55 5.91 -9.76
N PRO A 158 10.53 5.30 -10.37
CA PRO A 158 10.27 5.45 -11.80
C PRO A 158 9.77 6.86 -12.11
N ASP A 159 9.59 7.21 -13.37
CA ASP A 159 8.99 8.49 -13.75
C ASP A 159 7.59 8.64 -13.14
N ALA A 160 7.31 9.85 -12.62
CA ALA A 160 6.03 10.15 -12.02
C ALA A 160 4.89 9.97 -13.03
N CYS A 161 3.84 9.27 -12.63
CA CYS A 161 2.68 9.04 -13.47
C CYS A 161 1.43 9.11 -12.60
N ARG A 162 0.46 9.97 -12.96
CA ARG A 162 -0.72 10.19 -12.13
C ARG A 162 -1.77 9.10 -12.37
N PRO A 163 -2.31 8.45 -11.31
CA PRO A 163 -3.43 7.53 -11.47
C PRO A 163 -4.72 8.26 -11.83
N VAL A 164 -5.69 7.53 -12.39
CA VAL A 164 -7.02 8.09 -12.63
C VAL A 164 -7.69 8.35 -11.26
N ARG A 165 -8.16 9.56 -10.99
CA ARG A 165 -8.90 9.85 -9.75
C ARG A 165 -10.34 9.42 -9.89
N GLU A 166 -10.79 8.52 -9.02
CA GLU A 166 -12.21 8.24 -8.89
C GLU A 166 -12.92 9.45 -8.29
N PRO A 167 -14.16 9.76 -8.73
CA PRO A 167 -14.99 10.70 -8.02
C PRO A 167 -15.12 10.20 -6.58
N ARG A 168 -14.81 11.05 -5.59
CA ARG A 168 -15.11 10.74 -4.20
C ARG A 168 -16.60 10.46 -4.14
N GLY A 169 -16.98 9.21 -3.87
CA GLY A 169 -18.36 8.85 -3.66
C GLY A 169 -18.90 9.74 -2.56
N GLN A 170 -19.83 10.64 -2.90
CA GLN A 170 -20.84 11.04 -1.93
C GLN A 170 -21.42 9.72 -1.45
N LEU A 171 -21.10 9.32 -0.21
CA LEU A 171 -21.89 8.33 0.48
C LEU A 171 -23.32 8.86 0.42
N SER A 172 -24.15 8.31 -0.47
CA SER A 172 -25.57 8.51 -0.30
C SER A 172 -25.87 7.94 1.08
N LEU A 173 -26.48 8.74 1.96
CA LEU A 173 -26.81 8.34 3.32
C LEU A 173 -27.72 7.09 3.39
N ILE A 174 -28.12 6.54 2.24
CA ILE A 174 -29.05 5.45 2.06
C ILE A 174 -28.35 4.07 2.09
N GLU A 175 -27.05 3.97 1.78
CA GLU A 175 -26.36 2.66 1.71
C GLU A 175 -25.56 2.28 2.96
N ALA A 176 -25.39 3.20 3.92
CA ALA A 176 -24.71 2.94 5.18
C ALA A 176 -25.60 2.25 6.25
N ALA A 177 -26.85 1.90 5.90
CA ALA A 177 -27.87 1.38 6.83
C ALA A 177 -28.41 -0.02 6.46
N ARG A 178 -27.63 -0.85 5.74
CA ARG A 178 -27.94 -2.27 5.52
C ARG A 178 -26.73 -3.14 5.82
#